data_AF-A0A971V384-F1
#
_entry.id   AF-A0A971V384-F1
#
_cell.length_a   1.000
_cell.length_b   1.000
_cell.length_c   1.000
_cell.angle_alpha   90.00
_cell.angle_beta   90.00
_cell.angle_gamma   90.00
#
_symmetry.space_group_name_H-M   'P 1'
#
loop_
_entity.id
_entity.type
_entity.pdbx_description
1 polymer ?
#
loop_
_entity_poly.entity_id
_entity_poly.type
_entity_poly.pdbx_seq_one_letter_code
_entity_poly.pdbx_strand_id
1 'polypeptide(L)'
;RLGELIHLKIKDIDSTNMLLLIKNAKGNKDRVVMLSQILLDDLRVYFKEFKPKEYLFEGQGGGMYAEKSVQMVVKNAAAKAGIKKRVTPHVLRHCFATHLLESGTDIRYIQKLLGHQSIKTTEIYTRITDISQSKIKSPLDNL
;
A
#
# COMPACT_ATOMS: atom_id res chain seq x y z
N ARG A 1 4.91 -1.30 -2.62
CA ARG A 1 6.07 -0.49 -3.08
C ARG A 1 5.97 -0.35 -4.59
N LEU A 2 6.71 0.57 -5.23
CA LEU A 2 6.62 0.76 -6.68
C LEU A 2 7.04 -0.50 -7.46
N GLY A 3 8.21 -1.06 -7.16
CA GLY A 3 8.64 -2.32 -7.78
C GLY A 3 7.64 -3.47 -7.60
N GLU A 4 7.08 -3.61 -6.40
CA GLU A 4 6.05 -4.64 -6.13
C GLU A 4 4.77 -4.43 -6.94
N LEU A 5 4.37 -3.18 -7.19
CA LEU A 5 3.17 -2.85 -7.97
C LEU A 5 3.34 -3.27 -9.43
N ILE A 6 4.48 -2.94 -10.05
CA ILE A 6 4.70 -3.24 -11.47
C ILE A 6 4.92 -4.74 -11.74
N HIS A 7 5.34 -5.50 -10.72
CA HIS A 7 5.51 -6.96 -10.84
C HIS A 7 4.25 -7.76 -10.48
N LEU A 8 3.20 -7.10 -10.00
CA LEU A 8 1.96 -7.75 -9.60
C LEU A 8 1.29 -8.40 -10.80
N LYS A 9 0.90 -9.66 -10.69
CA LYS A 9 0.22 -10.41 -11.76
C LYS A 9 -1.27 -10.55 -11.47
N ILE A 10 -2.07 -10.79 -12.49
CA ILE A 10 -3.53 -11.00 -12.35
C ILE A 10 -3.81 -12.14 -11.36
N LYS A 11 -3.04 -13.23 -11.44
CA LYS A 11 -3.15 -14.41 -10.56
C LYS A 11 -2.78 -14.16 -9.09
N ASP A 12 -2.21 -13.00 -8.77
CA ASP A 12 -1.85 -12.66 -7.40
C ASP A 12 -3.03 -12.03 -6.63
N ILE A 13 -4.17 -11.80 -7.30
CA ILE A 13 -5.44 -11.41 -6.69
C ILE A 13 -6.21 -12.66 -6.30
N ASP A 14 -6.45 -12.85 -5.00
CA ASP A 14 -7.35 -13.86 -4.48
C ASP A 14 -8.66 -13.17 -4.04
N SER A 15 -9.62 -13.11 -4.95
CA SER A 15 -10.93 -12.50 -4.68
C SER A 15 -11.82 -13.37 -3.80
N THR A 16 -11.48 -14.64 -3.58
CA THR A 16 -12.27 -15.54 -2.73
C THR A 16 -11.97 -15.27 -1.27
N ASN A 17 -10.68 -15.13 -0.94
CA ASN A 17 -10.24 -14.85 0.43
C ASN A 17 -10.07 -13.34 0.70
N MET A 18 -10.27 -12.48 -0.30
CA MET A 18 -10.01 -11.04 -0.24
C MET A 18 -8.56 -10.72 0.15
N LEU A 19 -7.63 -11.36 -0.55
CA LEU A 19 -6.20 -11.26 -0.32
C LEU A 19 -5.46 -10.86 -1.60
N LEU A 20 -4.37 -10.12 -1.43
CA LEU A 20 -3.42 -9.79 -2.49
C LEU A 20 -2.05 -10.34 -2.12
N LEU A 21 -1.49 -11.17 -3.00
CA LEU A 21 -0.19 -11.79 -2.80
C LEU A 21 0.92 -10.94 -3.41
N ILE A 22 1.79 -10.40 -2.57
CA ILE A 22 2.96 -9.64 -3.03
C ILE A 22 4.16 -10.58 -3.08
N LYS A 23 4.53 -11.00 -4.29
CA LYS A 23 5.68 -11.88 -4.55
C LYS A 23 6.98 -11.11 -4.69
N ASN A 24 8.10 -11.79 -4.39
CA ASN A 24 9.45 -11.28 -4.60
C ASN A 24 9.72 -9.92 -3.92
N ALA A 25 9.08 -9.65 -2.77
CA ALA A 25 9.39 -8.45 -2.01
C ALA A 25 10.85 -8.51 -1.51
N LYS A 26 11.52 -7.36 -1.47
CA LYS A 26 12.94 -7.20 -1.09
C LYS A 26 13.35 -8.15 0.05
N GLY A 27 14.22 -9.12 -0.26
CA GLY A 27 14.66 -10.18 0.66
C GLY A 27 13.96 -11.53 0.52
N ASN A 28 13.34 -11.84 -0.64
CA ASN A 28 12.66 -13.11 -0.93
C ASN A 28 11.58 -13.51 0.09
N LYS A 29 10.86 -12.54 0.64
CA LYS A 29 9.72 -12.83 1.53
C LYS A 29 8.44 -12.39 0.85
N ASP A 30 7.69 -13.36 0.37
CA ASP A 30 6.32 -13.15 -0.04
C ASP A 30 5.50 -12.68 1.16
N ARG A 31 4.50 -11.84 0.90
CA ARG A 31 3.55 -11.43 1.92
C ARG A 31 2.16 -11.28 1.34
N VAL A 32 1.19 -11.40 2.21
CA VAL A 32 -0.21 -11.18 1.88
C VAL A 32 -0.65 -9.85 2.48
N VAL A 33 -1.42 -9.08 1.72
CA VAL A 33 -2.11 -7.89 2.19
C VAL A 33 -3.60 -8.02 1.93
N MET A 34 -4.41 -7.38 2.77
CA MET A 34 -5.87 -7.34 2.61
C MET A 34 -6.27 -6.68 1.28
N LEU A 35 -7.27 -7.25 0.61
CA LEU A 35 -7.92 -6.66 -0.53
C LEU A 35 -9.26 -6.04 -0.07
N SER A 36 -9.44 -4.75 -0.34
CA SER A 36 -10.73 -4.08 -0.09
C SER A 36 -11.73 -4.46 -1.17
N GLN A 37 -13.01 -4.57 -0.81
CA GLN A 37 -14.10 -4.79 -1.77
C GLN A 37 -14.15 -3.67 -2.82
N ILE A 38 -14.00 -2.41 -2.39
CA ILE A 38 -13.97 -1.25 -3.30
C ILE A 38 -12.84 -1.41 -4.33
N LEU A 39 -11.64 -1.79 -3.88
CA LEU A 39 -10.51 -2.01 -4.77
C LEU A 39 -10.75 -3.18 -5.72
N LEU A 40 -11.34 -4.28 -5.25
CA LEU A 40 -11.66 -5.41 -6.12
C LEU A 40 -12.63 -5.01 -7.24
N ASP A 41 -13.63 -4.19 -6.92
CA ASP A 41 -14.60 -3.73 -7.91
C ASP A 41 -13.97 -2.77 -8.93
N ASP A 42 -13.10 -1.85 -8.48
CA ASP A 42 -12.30 -1.01 -9.37
C ASP A 42 -11.39 -1.85 -10.30
N LEU A 43 -10.75 -2.89 -9.75
CA LEU A 43 -9.89 -3.79 -10.52
C LEU A 43 -10.69 -4.61 -11.55
N ARG A 44 -11.94 -4.96 -11.26
CA ARG A 44 -12.83 -5.64 -12.21
C ARG A 44 -13.24 -4.72 -13.36
N VAL A 45 -13.53 -3.45 -13.07
CA VAL A 45 -13.80 -2.45 -14.11
C VAL A 45 -12.56 -2.28 -14.99
N TYR A 46 -11.40 -2.07 -14.37
CA TYR A 46 -10.12 -1.98 -15.06
C TYR A 46 -9.85 -3.21 -15.95
N PHE A 47 -10.05 -4.42 -15.44
CA PHE A 47 -9.80 -5.65 -16.19
C PHE A 47 -10.68 -5.75 -17.45
N LYS A 48 -11.95 -5.35 -17.36
CA LYS A 48 -12.88 -5.37 -18.51
C LYS A 48 -12.48 -4.37 -19.59
N GLU A 49 -11.98 -3.21 -19.20
CA GLU A 49 -11.57 -2.14 -20.11
C GLU A 49 -10.24 -2.44 -20.79
N PHE A 50 -9.20 -2.75 -20.00
CA PHE A 50 -7.82 -2.85 -20.50
C PHE A 50 -7.40 -4.27 -20.89
N LYS A 51 -8.11 -5.30 -20.39
CA LYS A 51 -7.87 -6.72 -20.70
C LYS A 51 -6.39 -7.13 -20.64
N PRO A 52 -5.69 -6.87 -19.51
CA PRO A 52 -4.29 -7.25 -19.35
C PRO A 52 -4.12 -8.77 -19.46
N LYS A 53 -2.93 -9.23 -19.86
CA LYS A 53 -2.66 -10.65 -20.14
C LYS A 53 -1.87 -11.35 -19.03
N GLU A 54 -0.84 -10.71 -18.50
CA GLU A 54 0.06 -11.31 -17.52
C GLU A 54 0.16 -10.47 -16.24
N TYR A 55 0.58 -9.22 -16.38
CA TYR A 55 0.72 -8.29 -15.26
C TYR A 55 -0.63 -7.66 -14.96
N LEU A 56 -0.90 -7.32 -13.70
CA LEU A 56 -2.13 -6.63 -13.34
C LEU A 56 -2.21 -5.27 -14.04
N PHE A 57 -1.08 -4.57 -14.16
CA PHE A 57 -0.98 -3.33 -14.92
C PHE A 57 0.07 -3.48 -16.01
N GLU A 58 -0.36 -3.33 -17.27
CA GLU A 58 0.50 -3.51 -18.44
C GLU A 58 0.84 -2.19 -19.13
N GLY A 59 2.05 -2.10 -19.68
CA GLY A 59 2.45 -1.00 -20.53
C GLY A 59 1.64 -0.94 -21.83
N GLN A 60 1.73 0.17 -22.56
CA GLN A 60 0.96 0.38 -23.80
C GLN A 60 1.23 -0.71 -24.86
N GLY A 61 2.44 -1.28 -24.89
CA GLY A 61 2.80 -2.40 -25.77
C GLY A 61 2.62 -3.79 -25.14
N GLY A 62 1.97 -3.88 -23.99
CA GLY A 62 1.95 -5.08 -23.14
C GLY A 62 3.19 -5.18 -22.22
N GLY A 63 3.23 -6.24 -21.41
CA GLY A 63 4.31 -6.49 -20.48
C GLY A 63 4.35 -5.51 -19.31
N MET A 64 5.45 -5.55 -18.55
CA MET A 64 5.57 -4.82 -17.29
C MET A 64 5.44 -3.30 -17.47
N TYR A 65 4.65 -2.66 -16.61
CA TYR A 65 4.52 -1.22 -16.59
C TYR A 65 5.82 -0.53 -16.14
N ALA A 66 6.20 0.56 -16.80
CA ALA A 66 7.44 1.27 -16.47
C ALA A 66 7.32 2.05 -15.14
N GLU A 67 8.34 1.97 -14.29
CA GLU A 67 8.38 2.69 -13.00
C GLU A 67 8.18 4.20 -13.15
N LYS A 68 8.85 4.79 -14.14
CA LYS A 68 8.75 6.23 -14.44
C LYS A 68 7.32 6.62 -14.80
N SER A 69 6.60 5.75 -15.52
CA SER A 69 5.20 6.01 -15.88
C SER A 69 4.30 6.05 -14.65
N VAL A 70 4.45 5.12 -13.69
CA VAL A 70 3.69 5.18 -12.42
C VAL A 70 3.98 6.47 -11.66
N GLN A 71 5.26 6.85 -11.56
CA GLN A 71 5.65 8.08 -10.88
C GLN A 71 5.04 9.32 -11.56
N MET A 72 4.99 9.34 -12.89
CA MET A 72 4.33 10.41 -13.66
C MET A 72 2.82 10.42 -13.46
N VAL A 73 2.16 9.26 -13.40
CA VAL A 73 0.72 9.16 -13.09
C VAL A 73 0.44 9.79 -11.73
N VAL A 74 1.19 9.43 -10.69
CA VAL A 74 1.01 10.00 -9.34
C VAL A 74 1.30 11.50 -9.32
N LYS A 75 2.38 11.95 -9.98
CA LYS A 75 2.73 13.37 -10.07
C LYS A 75 1.62 14.18 -10.76
N ASN A 76 1.11 13.69 -11.87
CA ASN A 76 0.06 14.35 -12.64
C ASN A 76 -1.27 14.38 -11.87
N ALA A 77 -1.61 13.30 -11.17
CA ALA A 77 -2.79 13.26 -10.30
C ALA A 77 -2.69 14.30 -9.16
N ALA A 78 -1.53 14.39 -8.51
CA ALA A 78 -1.30 15.38 -7.45
C ALA A 78 -1.40 16.83 -7.97
N ALA A 79 -0.85 17.10 -9.16
CA ALA A 79 -0.97 18.42 -9.80
C ALA A 79 -2.43 18.77 -10.14
N LYS A 80 -3.19 17.82 -10.71
CA LYS A 80 -4.63 18.00 -11.00
C LYS A 80 -5.46 18.22 -9.74
N ALA A 81 -5.06 17.60 -8.62
CA ALA A 81 -5.69 17.81 -7.31
C ALA A 81 -5.26 19.12 -6.61
N GLY A 82 -4.41 19.95 -7.24
CA GLY A 82 -3.93 21.20 -6.64
C GLY A 82 -2.90 21.03 -5.52
N ILE A 83 -2.32 19.83 -5.37
CA ILE A 83 -1.33 19.55 -4.32
C ILE A 83 0.02 20.13 -4.73
N LYS A 84 0.45 21.19 -4.03
CA LYS A 84 1.74 21.87 -4.28
C LYS A 84 2.95 21.08 -3.80
N LYS A 85 2.77 20.16 -2.86
CA LYS A 85 3.85 19.32 -2.32
C LYS A 85 4.23 18.22 -3.32
N ARG A 86 5.48 17.79 -3.30
CA ARG A 86 5.93 16.65 -4.12
C ARG A 86 5.28 15.36 -3.62
N VAL A 87 4.47 14.73 -4.46
CA VAL A 87 3.86 13.42 -4.18
C VAL A 87 4.53 12.34 -5.03
N THR A 88 4.86 11.21 -4.40
CA THR A 88 5.43 10.03 -5.05
C THR A 88 4.75 8.76 -4.53
N PRO A 89 4.88 7.60 -5.20
CA PRO A 89 4.38 6.34 -4.66
C PRO A 89 4.91 6.02 -3.25
N HIS A 90 6.12 6.48 -2.91
CA HIS A 90 6.66 6.31 -1.56
C HIS A 90 5.93 7.17 -0.53
N VAL A 91 5.57 8.40 -0.88
CA VAL A 91 4.77 9.28 -0.01
C VAL A 91 3.39 8.67 0.23
N LEU A 92 2.72 8.16 -0.80
CA LEU A 92 1.42 7.49 -0.64
C LEU A 92 1.51 6.30 0.33
N ARG A 93 2.59 5.51 0.24
CA ARG A 93 2.86 4.42 1.17
C ARG A 93 3.08 4.90 2.60
N HIS A 94 3.77 6.02 2.80
CA HIS A 94 3.94 6.63 4.12
C HIS A 94 2.59 7.05 4.69
N CYS A 95 1.77 7.76 3.91
CA CYS A 95 0.41 8.15 4.33
C CYS A 95 -0.45 6.95 4.72
N PHE A 96 -0.41 5.86 3.95
CA PHE A 96 -1.12 4.62 4.30
C PHE A 96 -0.70 4.08 5.67
N ALA A 97 0.60 4.05 5.97
CA ALA A 97 1.11 3.58 7.24
C ALA A 97 0.71 4.49 8.42
N THR A 98 0.81 5.81 8.22
CA THR A 98 0.38 6.81 9.20
C THR A 98 -1.12 6.68 9.48
N HIS A 99 -1.98 6.60 8.46
CA HIS A 99 -3.43 6.46 8.68
C HIS A 99 -3.79 5.17 9.43
N LEU A 100 -3.13 4.05 9.14
CA LEU A 100 -3.33 2.81 9.90
C LEU A 100 -2.96 3.01 11.37
N LEU A 101 -1.84 3.68 11.64
CA LEU A 101 -1.39 3.95 13.00
C LEU A 101 -2.35 4.91 13.75
N GLU A 102 -2.83 5.97 13.09
CA GLU A 102 -3.82 6.92 13.63
C GLU A 102 -5.16 6.25 13.94
N SER A 103 -5.55 5.26 13.13
CA SER A 103 -6.75 4.44 13.36
C SER A 103 -6.58 3.42 14.51
N GLY A 104 -5.41 3.37 15.16
CA GLY A 104 -5.13 2.46 16.27
C GLY A 104 -4.68 1.07 15.82
N THR A 105 -4.30 0.87 14.56
CA THR A 105 -3.74 -0.40 14.11
C THR A 105 -2.40 -0.65 14.78
N ASP A 106 -2.21 -1.83 15.34
CA ASP A 106 -0.97 -2.22 16.01
C ASP A 106 0.22 -2.18 15.03
N ILE A 107 1.31 -1.57 15.49
CA ILE A 107 2.51 -1.29 14.70
C ILE A 107 3.17 -2.55 14.13
N ARG A 108 3.06 -3.71 14.79
CA ARG A 108 3.55 -5.00 14.29
C ARG A 108 2.73 -5.50 13.11
N TYR A 109 1.43 -5.23 13.08
CA TYR A 109 0.60 -5.53 11.91
C TYR A 109 0.95 -4.60 10.74
N ILE A 110 1.13 -3.31 11.01
CA ILE A 110 1.59 -2.35 9.99
C ILE A 110 2.94 -2.79 9.43
N GLN A 111 3.89 -3.20 10.28
CA GLN A 111 5.20 -3.72 9.87
C GLN A 111 5.06 -4.91 8.90
N LYS A 112 4.19 -5.88 9.21
CA LYS A 112 3.92 -7.05 8.37
C LYS A 112 3.31 -6.65 7.02
N LEU A 113 2.27 -5.81 7.02
CA LEU A 113 1.61 -5.32 5.80
C LEU A 113 2.57 -4.58 4.88
N LEU A 114 3.44 -3.76 5.47
CA LEU A 114 4.47 -3.05 4.73
C LEU A 114 5.64 -3.97 4.33
N GLY A 115 5.85 -5.11 4.99
CA GLY A 115 7.01 -5.97 4.75
C GLY A 115 8.31 -5.25 5.12
N HIS A 116 8.34 -4.65 6.32
CA HIS A 116 9.54 -4.06 6.91
C HIS A 116 10.29 -5.13 7.72
N GLN A 117 11.58 -5.35 7.42
CA GLN A 117 12.39 -6.34 8.16
C GLN A 117 12.66 -5.91 9.61
N SER A 118 12.75 -4.59 9.85
CA SER A 118 12.96 -4.03 11.19
C SER A 118 11.77 -3.18 11.60
N ILE A 119 11.35 -3.33 12.86
CA ILE A 119 10.32 -2.49 13.47
C ILE A 119 10.75 -1.01 13.49
N LYS A 120 12.06 -0.72 13.59
CA LYS A 120 12.62 0.64 13.54
C LYS A 120 12.21 1.41 12.29
N THR A 121 12.04 0.72 11.16
CA THR A 121 11.57 1.33 9.91
C THR A 121 10.09 1.71 9.95
N THR A 122 9.30 1.06 10.80
CA THR A 122 7.88 1.38 11.03
C THR A 122 7.72 2.40 12.16
N GLU A 123 8.62 2.42 13.15
CA GLU A 123 8.62 3.41 14.24
C GLU A 123 8.81 4.85 13.75
N ILE A 124 9.32 5.08 12.54
CA ILE A 124 9.37 6.43 11.96
C ILE A 124 7.97 7.07 11.90
N TYR A 125 6.90 6.27 11.82
CA TYR A 125 5.51 6.76 11.78
C TYR A 125 5.00 7.19 13.15
N THR A 126 5.52 6.60 14.24
CA THR A 126 5.06 6.92 15.61
C THR A 126 5.47 8.31 16.05
N ARG A 127 6.51 8.90 15.43
CA ARG A 127 6.91 10.29 15.69
C ARG A 127 6.00 11.31 15.00
N ILE A 128 5.31 10.89 13.94
CA ILE A 128 4.46 11.75 13.11
C ILE A 128 3.04 11.77 13.67
N THR A 129 2.59 10.63 14.19
CA THR A 129 1.32 10.51 14.89
C THR A 129 1.50 10.83 16.37
N ASP A 130 0.93 11.92 16.84
CA ASP A 130 0.58 12.07 18.26
C ASP A 130 -0.52 11.04 18.56
N ILE A 131 -0.16 9.77 18.72
CA ILE A 131 -1.04 8.81 19.38
C ILE A 131 -1.10 9.28 20.82
N SER A 132 -2.08 10.14 21.06
CA SER A 132 -2.31 10.88 22.26
C SER A 132 -1.97 10.04 23.49
N GLN A 133 -0.88 10.38 24.18
CA GLN A 133 -0.54 9.79 25.49
C GLN A 133 -1.74 9.87 26.45
N SER A 134 -2.66 10.81 26.22
CA SER A 134 -3.94 10.96 26.95
C SER A 134 -4.95 9.82 26.80
N LYS A 135 -4.75 8.85 25.89
CA LYS A 135 -5.60 7.64 25.79
C LYS A 135 -5.08 6.46 26.60
N ILE A 136 -3.86 6.54 27.14
CA ILE A 136 -3.30 5.49 28.00
C ILE A 136 -3.89 5.69 29.39
N LYS A 137 -4.93 4.91 29.71
CA LYS A 137 -5.52 4.87 31.06
C LYS A 137 -4.59 4.09 31.99
N SER A 138 -4.46 4.53 33.24
CA SER A 138 -3.72 3.75 34.23
C SER A 138 -4.43 2.42 34.45
N PRO A 139 -3.71 1.29 34.56
CA PRO A 139 -4.31 0.04 35.02
C PRO A 139 -5.01 0.19 36.38
N LEU A 140 -4.55 1.12 37.21
CA LEU A 140 -5.18 1.46 38.50
C LEU A 140 -6.55 2.13 38.34
N ASP A 141 -6.83 2.80 37.21
CA ASP A 141 -8.12 3.45 36.95
C ASP A 141 -9.23 2.44 36.59
N ASN A 142 -8.89 1.16 36.44
CA ASN A 142 -9.82 0.06 36.16
C ASN A 142 -9.85 -1.00 37.29
N LEU A 143 -9.35 -0.67 38.49
CA LEU A 143 -9.47 -1.50 39.69
C LEU A 143 -10.77 -1.22 40.45
#